data_AF-A0A397Y6M1-F1
#
_entry.id   AF-A0A397Y6M1-F1
#
_cell.length_a   1.000
_cell.length_b   1.000
_cell.length_c   1.000
_cell.angle_alpha   90.00
_cell.angle_beta   90.00
_cell.angle_gamma   90.00
#
_symmetry.space_group_name_H-M   'P 1'
#
loop_
_entity.id
_entity.type
_entity.pdbx_description
1 polymer ?
#
loop_
_entity_poly.entity_id
_entity_poly.type
_entity_poly.pdbx_seq_one_letter_code
_entity_poly.pdbx_strand_id
1 'polypeptide(L)'
;MNLGELNNNKVWEIKALKKKAREDEARKILEKVANQVQPIMTRRKWRVKLLSEFCPTNPRLLGVNVNRGVQVKLRLRRVNNDGDFLSYHEILDTMLHELCHNAHGPHNASFYKLWDELRKVLSFA
;
A
#
# COMPACT_ATOMS: atom_id res chain seq x y z
N MET A 1 19.68 17.75 -2.12
CA MET A 1 18.25 17.47 -2.36
C MET A 1 17.47 18.69 -1.90
N ASN A 2 16.55 19.21 -2.70
CA ASN A 2 15.78 20.40 -2.34
C ASN A 2 14.62 20.00 -1.40
N LEU A 3 14.29 20.83 -0.41
CA LEU A 3 13.22 20.61 0.56
C LEU A 3 11.86 20.35 -0.12
N GLY A 4 11.64 20.92 -1.31
CA GLY A 4 10.46 20.68 -2.15
C GLY A 4 10.34 19.26 -2.73
N GLU A 5 11.46 18.56 -2.98
CA GLU A 5 11.43 17.17 -3.47
C GLU A 5 11.14 16.17 -2.35
N LEU A 6 11.61 16.46 -1.12
CA LEU A 6 11.32 15.66 0.08
C LEU A 6 9.82 15.64 0.40
N ASN A 7 9.11 16.74 0.11
CA ASN A 7 7.67 16.86 0.38
C ASN A 7 6.77 16.11 -0.60
N ASN A 8 7.29 15.65 -1.75
CA ASN A 8 6.46 15.06 -2.81
C ASN A 8 6.43 13.53 -2.85
N ASN A 9 7.42 12.87 -2.24
CA ASN A 9 7.61 11.42 -2.33
C ASN A 9 6.89 10.68 -1.19
N LYS A 10 5.58 10.90 -1.05
CA LYS A 10 4.76 10.41 0.05
C LYS A 10 3.39 9.91 -0.41
N VAL A 11 2.65 9.33 0.53
CA VAL A 11 1.19 9.17 0.42
C VAL A 11 0.55 10.52 0.75
N TRP A 12 -0.32 11.03 -0.13
CA TRP A 12 -0.93 12.35 0.04
C TRP A 12 -2.29 12.31 0.74
N GLU A 13 -3.15 11.40 0.30
CA GLU A 13 -4.49 11.23 0.85
C GLU A 13 -4.71 9.78 1.27
N ILE A 14 -5.44 9.58 2.38
CA ILE A 14 -5.81 8.28 2.91
C ILE A 14 -7.34 8.23 3.06
N LYS A 15 -7.98 7.18 2.54
CA LYS A 15 -9.43 6.98 2.65
C LYS A 15 -9.79 5.55 3.06
N ALA A 16 -10.44 5.39 4.22
CA ALA A 16 -11.12 4.17 4.62
C ALA A 16 -12.58 4.14 4.10
N LEU A 17 -13.23 2.98 4.15
CA LEU A 17 -14.64 2.83 3.77
C LEU A 17 -15.57 3.36 4.88
N LYS A 18 -16.16 4.55 4.67
CA LYS A 18 -17.02 5.29 5.62
C LYS A 18 -18.24 4.56 6.21
N LYS A 19 -18.68 3.47 5.59
CA LYS A 19 -19.89 2.72 6.00
C LYS A 19 -19.59 1.32 6.52
N LYS A 20 -18.31 0.99 6.74
CA LYS A 20 -17.91 -0.29 7.32
C LYS A 20 -17.65 -0.11 8.82
N ALA A 21 -17.90 -1.17 9.59
CA ALA A 21 -17.58 -1.19 11.01
C ALA A 21 -16.09 -0.88 11.25
N ARG A 22 -15.76 -0.26 12.38
CA ARG A 22 -14.35 0.03 12.75
C ARG A 22 -13.61 0.87 11.68
N GLU A 23 -14.29 1.83 11.04
CA GLU A 23 -13.68 2.75 10.04
C GLU A 23 -12.40 3.41 10.56
N ASP A 24 -12.43 3.94 11.80
CA ASP A 24 -11.27 4.61 12.38
C ASP A 24 -10.05 3.70 12.52
N GLU A 25 -10.26 2.41 12.81
CA GLU A 25 -9.19 1.44 12.87
C GLU A 25 -8.64 1.11 11.48
N ALA A 26 -9.52 0.96 10.49
CA ALA A 26 -9.12 0.79 9.09
C ALA A 26 -8.26 1.97 8.61
N ARG A 27 -8.65 3.21 8.95
CA ARG A 27 -7.88 4.41 8.66
C ARG A 27 -6.51 4.39 9.36
N LYS A 28 -6.45 4.05 10.65
CA LYS A 28 -5.18 3.91 11.39
C LYS A 28 -4.25 2.85 10.79
N ILE A 29 -4.80 1.74 10.28
CA ILE A 29 -4.02 0.72 9.56
C ILE A 29 -3.38 1.33 8.31
N LEU A 30 -4.15 2.06 7.49
CA LEU A 30 -3.63 2.71 6.27
C LEU A 30 -2.57 3.76 6.60
N GLU A 31 -2.78 4.57 7.64
CA GLU A 31 -1.79 5.55 8.14
C GLU A 31 -0.50 4.85 8.56
N LYS A 32 -0.59 3.76 9.31
CA LYS A 32 0.56 2.95 9.72
C LYS A 32 1.30 2.35 8.52
N VAL A 33 0.57 1.85 7.52
CA VAL A 33 1.17 1.34 6.26
C VAL A 33 1.89 2.46 5.52
N ALA A 34 1.26 3.62 5.34
CA ALA A 34 1.83 4.78 4.66
C ALA A 34 3.14 5.25 5.32
N ASN A 35 3.15 5.32 6.65
CA ASN A 35 4.34 5.68 7.42
C ASN A 35 5.47 4.65 7.25
N GLN A 36 5.12 3.36 7.29
CA GLN A 36 6.11 2.28 7.18
C GLN A 36 6.82 2.27 5.81
N VAL A 37 6.10 2.58 4.72
CA VAL A 37 6.69 2.60 3.37
C VAL A 37 7.33 3.93 3.00
N GLN A 38 7.20 4.98 3.82
CA GLN A 38 7.72 6.31 3.55
C GLN A 38 9.23 6.32 3.21
N PRO A 39 10.13 5.61 3.93
CA PRO A 39 11.55 5.57 3.59
C PRO A 39 11.83 4.97 2.21
N ILE A 40 11.06 3.96 1.80
CA ILE A 40 11.15 3.35 0.46
C ILE A 40 10.75 4.37 -0.60
N MET A 41 9.60 5.03 -0.40
CA MET A 41 9.06 6.01 -1.33
C MET A 41 10.01 7.20 -1.52
N THR A 42 10.60 7.70 -0.44
CA THR A 42 11.62 8.77 -0.51
C THR A 42 12.85 8.34 -1.32
N ARG A 43 13.44 7.17 -1.02
CA ARG A 43 14.64 6.69 -1.72
C ARG A 43 14.39 6.44 -3.21
N ARG A 44 13.21 5.95 -3.58
CA ARG A 44 12.84 5.62 -4.96
C ARG A 44 12.13 6.76 -5.70
N LYS A 45 11.97 7.93 -5.07
CA LYS A 45 11.23 9.09 -5.60
C LYS A 45 9.81 8.73 -6.06
N TRP A 46 9.14 7.86 -5.31
CA TRP A 46 7.77 7.43 -5.58
C TRP A 46 6.77 8.26 -4.79
N ARG A 47 5.57 8.42 -5.36
CA ARG A 47 4.43 9.06 -4.70
C ARG A 47 3.18 8.21 -4.88
N VAL A 48 2.27 8.32 -3.91
CA VAL A 48 0.92 7.79 -4.01
C VAL A 48 -0.06 8.92 -3.74
N LYS A 49 -0.87 9.33 -4.73
CA LYS A 49 -1.81 10.44 -4.50
C LYS A 49 -2.93 10.03 -3.55
N LEU A 50 -3.46 8.82 -3.70
CA LEU A 50 -4.50 8.29 -2.82
C LEU A 50 -4.20 6.85 -2.43
N LEU A 51 -4.08 6.59 -1.14
CA LEU A 51 -4.12 5.25 -0.56
C LEU A 51 -5.53 5.01 0.01
N SER A 52 -6.18 3.93 -0.41
CA SER A 52 -7.57 3.70 -0.01
C SER A 52 -7.88 2.25 0.32
N GLU A 53 -8.81 2.04 1.23
CA GLU A 53 -9.43 0.74 1.46
C GLU A 53 -10.40 0.41 0.31
N PHE A 54 -10.48 -0.87 -0.06
CA PHE A 54 -11.56 -1.41 -0.87
C PHE A 54 -12.01 -2.80 -0.42
N CYS A 55 -13.18 -3.24 -0.88
CA CYS A 55 -13.67 -4.60 -0.65
C CYS A 55 -14.26 -5.15 -1.97
N PRO A 56 -13.42 -5.64 -2.90
CA PRO A 56 -13.91 -6.18 -4.16
C PRO A 56 -14.64 -7.50 -3.92
N THR A 57 -15.52 -7.89 -4.87
CA THR A 57 -16.21 -9.19 -4.82
C THR A 57 -15.26 -10.36 -5.05
N ASN A 58 -14.19 -10.17 -5.83
CA ASN A 58 -13.17 -11.19 -6.02
C ASN A 58 -12.34 -11.36 -4.71
N PRO A 59 -12.39 -12.54 -4.07
CA PRO A 59 -11.71 -12.78 -2.80
C PRO A 59 -10.18 -12.79 -2.93
N ARG A 60 -9.64 -13.07 -4.12
CA ARG A 60 -8.20 -13.14 -4.37
C ARG A 60 -7.58 -11.76 -4.63
N LEU A 61 -8.39 -10.72 -4.81
CA LEU A 61 -7.90 -9.38 -5.07
C LEU A 61 -7.62 -8.67 -3.74
N LEU A 62 -6.34 -8.56 -3.41
CA LEU A 62 -5.84 -7.95 -2.16
C LEU A 62 -5.39 -6.50 -2.35
N GLY A 63 -4.89 -6.14 -3.54
CA GLY A 63 -4.40 -4.81 -3.86
C GLY A 63 -4.58 -4.47 -5.33
N VAL A 64 -4.57 -3.16 -5.63
CA VAL A 64 -4.47 -2.63 -7.01
C VAL A 64 -3.74 -1.30 -7.00
N ASN A 65 -2.74 -1.16 -7.86
CA ASN A 65 -2.12 0.10 -8.22
C ASN A 65 -2.67 0.63 -9.56
N VAL A 66 -3.36 1.76 -9.51
CA VAL A 66 -3.89 2.46 -10.68
C VAL A 66 -2.89 3.53 -11.12
N ASN A 67 -2.49 3.46 -12.40
CA ASN A 67 -1.65 4.46 -13.07
C ASN A 67 -0.38 4.80 -12.30
N ARG A 68 0.34 3.79 -11.81
CA ARG A 68 1.67 3.93 -11.18
C ARG A 68 1.68 4.95 -10.03
N GLY A 69 0.79 4.75 -9.05
CA GLY A 69 0.72 5.55 -7.83
C GLY A 69 -0.27 6.71 -7.88
N VAL A 70 -1.14 6.80 -8.90
CA VAL A 70 -2.28 7.71 -8.81
C VAL A 70 -3.23 7.26 -7.71
N GLN A 71 -3.52 5.96 -7.65
CA GLN A 71 -4.27 5.40 -6.53
C GLN A 71 -3.78 3.99 -6.22
N VAL A 72 -3.53 3.71 -4.94
CA VAL A 72 -3.33 2.36 -4.45
C VAL A 72 -4.54 1.98 -3.60
N LYS A 73 -5.13 0.83 -3.90
CA LYS A 73 -6.26 0.25 -3.16
C LYS A 73 -5.78 -0.98 -2.44
N LEU A 74 -6.10 -1.09 -1.15
CA LEU A 74 -5.76 -2.24 -0.32
C LEU A 74 -7.01 -2.84 0.31
N ARG A 75 -7.11 -4.17 0.29
CA ARG A 75 -8.10 -4.90 1.05
C ARG A 75 -7.56 -4.98 2.47
N LEU A 76 -8.34 -4.48 3.42
CA LEU A 76 -7.97 -4.57 4.83
C LEU A 76 -8.74 -5.68 5.54
N ARG A 77 -9.93 -6.04 5.04
CA ARG A 77 -10.89 -6.94 5.70
C ARG A 77 -10.88 -8.34 5.11
N ARG A 78 -11.13 -9.33 5.95
CA ARG A 78 -11.30 -10.72 5.54
C ARG A 78 -12.52 -10.87 4.63
N VAL A 79 -12.42 -11.79 3.68
CA VAL A 79 -13.53 -12.14 2.80
C VAL A 79 -14.66 -12.73 3.65
N ASN A 80 -15.90 -12.31 3.39
CA ASN A 80 -17.11 -12.74 4.11
C ASN A 80 -17.13 -12.43 5.61
N ASN A 81 -16.19 -11.62 6.12
CA ASN A 81 -16.16 -11.17 7.49
C ASN A 81 -15.57 -9.75 7.56
N ASP A 82 -16.44 -8.76 7.35
CA ASP A 82 -16.06 -7.35 7.40
C ASP A 82 -15.68 -6.88 8.81
N GLY A 83 -15.97 -7.67 9.85
CA GLY A 83 -15.61 -7.38 11.24
C GLY A 83 -14.12 -7.58 11.52
N ASP A 84 -13.45 -8.43 10.74
CA ASP A 84 -12.06 -8.83 10.95
C ASP A 84 -11.12 -8.31 9.87
N PHE A 85 -9.96 -7.82 10.31
CA PHE A 85 -8.90 -7.39 9.42
C PHE A 85 -7.95 -8.55 9.07
N LEU A 86 -7.30 -8.42 7.91
CA LEU A 86 -6.08 -9.15 7.60
C LEU A 86 -4.98 -8.74 8.58
N SER A 87 -3.96 -9.59 8.74
CA SER A 87 -2.82 -9.20 9.57
C SER A 87 -2.12 -7.97 8.97
N TYR A 88 -1.52 -7.15 9.84
CA TYR A 88 -0.77 -5.98 9.39
C TYR A 88 0.33 -6.35 8.39
N HIS A 89 0.99 -7.49 8.58
CA HIS A 89 2.05 -7.97 7.69
C HIS A 89 1.51 -8.31 6.29
N GLU A 90 0.35 -8.96 6.17
CA GLU A 90 -0.28 -9.23 4.86
C GLU A 90 -0.64 -7.94 4.12
N ILE A 91 -1.19 -6.96 4.85
CA ILE A 91 -1.58 -5.66 4.28
C ILE A 91 -0.34 -4.89 3.82
N LEU A 92 0.70 -4.85 4.65
CA LEU A 92 1.95 -4.17 4.32
C LEU A 92 2.66 -4.85 3.14
N ASP A 93 2.69 -6.17 3.10
CA ASP A 93 3.30 -6.91 2.00
C ASP A 93 2.57 -6.66 0.66
N THR A 94 1.24 -6.58 0.72
CA THR A 94 0.41 -6.16 -0.41
C THR A 94 0.76 -4.73 -0.84
N MET A 95 0.95 -3.80 0.10
CA MET A 95 1.39 -2.43 -0.25
C MET A 95 2.75 -2.43 -0.96
N LEU A 96 3.71 -3.25 -0.52
CA LEU A 96 5.01 -3.36 -1.18
C LEU A 96 4.88 -3.93 -2.60
N HIS A 97 4.03 -4.92 -2.79
CA HIS A 97 3.67 -5.44 -4.10
C HIS A 97 3.13 -4.33 -5.01
N GLU A 98 2.14 -3.58 -4.52
CA GLU A 98 1.54 -2.50 -5.30
C GLU A 98 2.54 -1.38 -5.62
N LEU A 99 3.48 -1.07 -4.71
CA LEU A 99 4.53 -0.09 -5.01
C LEU A 99 5.48 -0.56 -6.12
N CYS A 100 5.73 -1.87 -6.27
CA CYS A 100 6.51 -2.40 -7.38
C CYS A 100 5.89 -2.05 -8.74
N HIS A 101 4.56 -1.95 -8.80
CA HIS A 101 3.85 -1.54 -10.01
C HIS A 101 4.11 -0.09 -10.45
N ASN A 102 4.74 0.75 -9.62
CA ASN A 102 5.25 2.04 -10.09
C ASN A 102 6.36 1.90 -11.13
N ALA A 103 7.18 0.84 -11.02
CA ALA A 103 8.28 0.55 -11.95
C ALA A 103 7.91 -0.51 -12.99
N HIS A 104 7.29 -1.63 -12.56
CA HIS A 104 7.07 -2.82 -13.39
C HIS A 104 5.60 -3.20 -13.47
N GLY A 105 5.02 -3.20 -14.67
CA GLY A 105 3.64 -3.65 -14.87
C GLY A 105 3.49 -5.17 -14.72
N PRO A 106 4.17 -5.99 -15.54
CA PRO A 106 4.05 -7.44 -15.48
C PRO A 106 4.78 -8.06 -14.28
N HIS A 107 4.24 -9.16 -13.74
CA HIS A 107 4.86 -9.98 -12.70
C HIS A 107 5.97 -10.89 -13.27
N ASN A 108 7.07 -10.27 -13.71
CA ASN A 108 8.25 -10.96 -14.24
C ASN A 108 9.40 -11.00 -13.20
N ALA A 109 10.54 -11.58 -13.58
CA ALA A 109 11.70 -11.70 -12.68
C ALA A 109 12.15 -10.35 -12.09
N SER A 110 12.10 -9.26 -12.85
CA SER A 110 12.46 -7.93 -12.36
C SER A 110 11.47 -7.41 -11.31
N PHE A 111 10.17 -7.69 -11.49
CA PHE A 111 9.15 -7.38 -10.49
C PHE A 111 9.44 -8.10 -9.17
N TYR A 112 9.65 -9.42 -9.20
CA TYR A 112 9.89 -10.20 -7.99
C TYR A 112 11.19 -9.81 -7.29
N LYS A 113 12.26 -9.57 -8.06
CA LYS A 113 13.52 -9.04 -7.51
C LYS A 113 13.30 -7.72 -6.77
N LEU A 114 12.56 -6.79 -7.37
CA LEU A 114 12.23 -5.51 -6.74
C LEU A 114 11.42 -5.72 -5.46
N TRP A 115 10.41 -6.60 -5.48
CA TRP A 115 9.58 -6.86 -4.32
C TRP A 115 10.39 -7.41 -3.14
N ASP A 116 11.31 -8.34 -3.41
CA ASP A 116 12.21 -8.89 -2.39
C ASP A 116 13.19 -7.83 -1.85
N GLU A 117 13.70 -6.94 -2.70
CA GLU A 117 14.49 -5.79 -2.26
C GLU A 117 13.69 -4.89 -1.31
N LEU A 118 12.42 -4.59 -1.63
CA LEU A 118 11.57 -3.74 -0.78
C LEU A 118 11.33 -4.38 0.60
N ARG A 119 11.06 -5.70 0.64
CA ARG A 119 10.87 -6.44 1.90
C ARG A 119 12.09 -6.38 2.80
N LYS A 120 13.30 -6.46 2.24
CA LYS A 120 14.56 -6.36 2.99
C LYS A 120 14.77 -4.99 3.61
N VAL A 121 14.26 -3.91 3.01
CA VAL A 121 14.36 -2.56 3.59
C VAL A 121 13.56 -2.43 4.88
N LEU A 122 12.45 -3.15 4.99
CA LEU A 122 11.56 -3.13 6.15
C LEU A 122 11.76 -4.35 7.05
N SER A 123 12.88 -5.08 6.91
CA SER A 123 13.16 -6.31 7.65
C SER A 123 12.76 -6.14 9.11
N PHE A 124 11.71 -6.88 9.47
CA PHE A 124 11.13 -6.93 10.81
C PHE A 124 12.13 -7.63 11.72
N ALA A 125 13.17 -6.93 12.14
CA ALA A 125 13.98 -7.31 13.29
C ALA A 125 13.23 -6.96 14.57
#